data_AF-C5TCI0-F1
#
_entry.id   AF-C5TCI0-F1
#
_cell.length_a   1.000
_cell.length_b   1.000
_cell.length_c   1.000
_cell.angle_alpha   90.00
_cell.angle_beta   90.00
_cell.angle_gamma   90.00
#
_symmetry.space_group_name_H-M   'P 1'
#
loop_
_entity.id
_entity.type
_entity.pdbx_description
1 polymer ?
#
loop_
_entity_poly.entity_id
_entity_poly.type
_entity_poly.pdbx_seq_one_letter_code
_entity_poly.pdbx_strand_id
1 'polypeptide(L)' 'MPSGAGHDAMKLHEILPQAMLFVRGENAGISHNPLESTTNNDMQLAVDAFTHVLHQLAEEPQP' A
#
# COMPACT_ATOMS: atom_id res chain seq x y z
N MET A 1 -5.16 7.97 -6.79
CA MET A 1 -6.23 8.39 -5.85
C MET A 1 -5.55 8.79 -4.54
N PRO A 2 -5.86 9.96 -3.94
CA PRO A 2 -5.36 10.28 -2.60
C PRO A 2 -6.05 9.40 -1.54
N SER A 3 -5.35 9.06 -0.45
CA SER A 3 -6.01 8.37 0.66
C SER A 3 -7.04 9.27 1.32
N GLY A 4 -8.22 8.72 1.62
CA GLY A 4 -9.24 9.39 2.44
C GLY A 4 -9.05 9.18 3.95
N ALA A 5 -8.11 8.33 4.37
CA ALA A 5 -7.85 7.98 5.75
C ALA A 5 -6.45 8.41 6.20
N GLY A 6 -6.28 8.58 7.52
CA GLY A 6 -4.98 8.80 8.14
C GLY A 6 -4.11 7.54 8.08
N HIS A 7 -2.85 7.68 7.68
CA HIS A 7 -1.83 6.62 7.72
C HIS A 7 -0.51 7.19 8.26
N ASP A 8 0.32 6.33 8.85
CA ASP A 8 1.64 6.75 9.37
C ASP A 8 2.51 7.42 8.30
N ALA A 9 2.39 6.96 7.04
CA ALA A 9 3.07 7.52 5.88
C ALA A 9 2.81 9.04 5.71
N MET A 10 1.63 9.54 6.13
CA MET A 10 1.31 10.96 6.09
C MET A 10 2.19 11.78 7.04
N LYS A 11 2.63 11.19 8.16
CA LYS A 11 3.55 11.85 9.10
C LYS A 11 5.01 11.65 8.69
N LEU A 12 5.36 10.44 8.24
CA LEU A 12 6.73 10.10 7.82
C LEU A 12 7.23 10.93 6.64
N HIS A 13 6.32 11.43 5.79
CA HIS A 13 6.65 12.31 4.67
C HIS A 13 7.51 13.52 5.06
N GLU A 14 7.41 14.01 6.30
CA GLU A 14 8.20 15.17 6.77
C GLU A 14 9.70 14.91 6.84
N ILE A 15 10.12 13.64 6.94
CA ILE A 15 11.53 13.26 7.18
C ILE A 15 12.07 12.23 6.19
N LEU A 16 11.21 11.55 5.42
CA LEU A 16 11.60 10.49 4.49
C LEU A 16 10.71 10.52 3.23
N PRO A 17 11.24 10.16 2.04
CA PRO A 17 10.41 9.80 0.89
C PRO A 17 9.46 8.66 1.24
N GLN A 18 8.21 8.74 0.79
CA GLN A 18 7.19 7.74 1.09
C GLN A 18 6.22 7.56 -0.08
N ALA A 19 5.68 6.36 -0.21
CA ALA A 19 4.58 6.02 -1.09
C ALA A 19 3.71 4.94 -0.42
N MET A 20 2.45 4.84 -0.87
CA MET A 20 1.53 3.78 -0.43
C MET A 20 1.00 3.03 -1.64
N LEU A 21 0.89 1.70 -1.52
CA LEU A 21 0.22 0.84 -2.50
C LEU A 21 -1.18 0.51 -1.99
N PHE A 22 -2.20 0.84 -2.78
CA PHE A 22 -3.59 0.53 -2.45
C PHE A 22 -4.04 -0.73 -3.15
N VAL A 23 -4.78 -1.57 -2.41
CA VAL A 23 -5.37 -2.81 -2.93
C VAL A 23 -6.88 -2.71 -2.82
N ARG A 24 -7.58 -3.28 -3.79
CA ARG A 24 -9.05 -3.29 -3.81
C ARG A 24 -9.58 -4.13 -2.64
N GLY A 25 -10.38 -3.51 -1.78
CA GLY A 25 -11.23 -4.22 -0.82
C GLY A 25 -12.54 -4.67 -1.44
N GLU A 26 -13.09 -5.79 -0.96
CA GLU A 26 -14.43 -6.25 -1.31
C GLU A 26 -15.50 -5.43 -0.58
N ASN A 27 -16.78 -5.79 -0.76
CA ASN A 27 -17.91 -5.17 -0.03
C ASN A 27 -17.91 -3.63 -0.14
N ALA A 28 -17.66 -3.12 -1.35
CA ALA A 28 -17.53 -1.69 -1.67
C ALA A 28 -16.39 -0.96 -0.93
N GLY A 29 -15.33 -1.69 -0.53
CA GLY A 29 -14.19 -1.12 0.18
C GLY A 29 -14.49 -0.81 1.64
N ILE A 30 -15.43 -1.52 2.27
CA ILE A 30 -15.71 -1.38 3.70
C ILE A 30 -14.46 -1.74 4.52
N SER A 31 -14.20 -0.96 5.57
CA SER A 31 -13.09 -1.20 6.49
C SER A 31 -13.52 -0.93 7.94
N HIS A 32 -12.76 -1.43 8.92
CA HIS A 32 -13.11 -1.45 10.35
C HIS A 32 -14.46 -2.16 10.61
N ASN A 33 -14.74 -3.20 9.85
CA ASN A 33 -15.99 -3.97 9.92
C ASN A 33 -15.67 -5.47 9.79
N PRO A 34 -16.40 -6.38 10.46
CA PRO A 34 -16.20 -7.83 10.30
C PRO A 34 -16.35 -8.36 8.86
N LEU A 35 -17.01 -7.61 7.98
CA LEU A 35 -17.15 -7.92 6.56
C LEU A 35 -16.02 -7.32 5.70
N GLU A 36 -15.02 -6.68 6.30
CA GLU A 36 -13.82 -6.24 5.59
C GLU A 36 -13.06 -7.46 5.06
N SER A 37 -12.91 -7.54 3.73
CA SER A 37 -12.21 -8.64 3.07
C SER A 37 -11.53 -8.17 1.80
N THR A 38 -10.55 -8.95 1.35
CA THR A 38 -9.90 -8.82 0.04
C THR A 38 -9.68 -10.21 -0.54
N THR A 39 -9.73 -10.33 -1.87
CA THR A 39 -9.50 -11.62 -2.55
C THR A 39 -8.04 -12.05 -2.45
N ASN A 40 -7.81 -13.36 -2.46
CA ASN A 40 -6.46 -13.93 -2.50
C ASN A 40 -5.69 -13.50 -3.76
N ASN A 41 -6.38 -13.37 -4.90
CA ASN A 41 -5.78 -12.91 -6.15
C ASN A 41 -5.28 -11.46 -6.05
N ASP A 42 -6.10 -10.57 -5.49
CA ASP A 42 -5.69 -9.17 -5.30
C ASP A 42 -4.53 -9.04 -4.30
N MET A 43 -4.52 -9.87 -3.24
CA MET A 43 -3.40 -9.93 -2.31
C MET A 43 -2.11 -10.46 -2.95
N GLN A 44 -2.18 -11.48 -3.80
CA GLN A 44 -0.99 -11.98 -4.51
C GLN A 44 -0.39 -10.90 -5.41
N LEU A 45 -1.23 -10.22 -6.21
CA LEU A 45 -0.77 -9.12 -7.06
C LEU A 45 -0.17 -7.96 -6.24
N ALA A 46 -0.73 -7.67 -5.07
CA ALA A 46 -0.19 -6.66 -4.17
C ALA A 46 1.20 -7.03 -3.64
N VAL A 47 1.39 -8.28 -3.22
CA VAL A 47 2.70 -8.78 -2.77
C VAL A 47 3.72 -8.72 -3.90
N ASP A 48 3.36 -9.18 -5.11
CA ASP A 48 4.26 -9.17 -6.26
C ASP A 48 4.68 -7.75 -6.63
N ALA A 49 3.71 -6.82 -6.70
CA ALA A 49 3.98 -5.42 -7.02
C ALA A 49 4.81 -4.73 -5.94
N PHE A 50 4.50 -4.94 -4.65
CA PHE A 50 5.24 -4.33 -3.57
C PHE A 50 6.67 -4.88 -3.47
N THR A 51 6.83 -6.19 -3.69
CA THR A 51 8.15 -6.84 -3.75
C THR A 51 9.00 -6.25 -4.88
N HIS A 52 8.42 -6.03 -6.06
CA HIS A 52 9.11 -5.38 -7.16
C HIS A 52 9.61 -3.98 -6.81
N VAL A 53 8.76 -3.15 -6.17
CA VAL A 53 9.14 -1.81 -5.71
C VAL A 53 10.25 -1.86 -4.66
N LEU A 54 10.17 -2.77 -3.69
CA LEU A 54 11.20 -2.92 -2.67
C LEU A 54 12.56 -3.31 -3.27
N HIS A 55 12.58 -4.23 -4.24
CA HIS A 55 13.81 -4.59 -4.94
C HIS A 55 14.39 -3.40 -5.73
N GLN A 56 13.54 -2.66 -6.45
CA GLN A 56 13.98 -1.47 -7.16
C GLN A 56 14.60 -0.44 -6.22
N LEU A 57 13.95 -0.13 -5.10
CA LEU A 57 14.47 0.83 -4.11
C LEU A 57 15.76 0.35 -3.44
N ALA A 58 15.92 -0.96 -3.23
CA ALA A 58 17.13 -1.54 -2.67
C ALA A 58 18.32 -1.48 -3.64
N GLU A 59 18.06 -1.52 -4.94
CA GLU A 59 19.06 -1.45 -6.00
C GLU A 59 19.29 -0.02 -6.52
N GLU A 60 18.41 0.92 -6.18
CA GLU A 60 18.51 2.31 -6.61
C GLU A 60 19.77 2.97 -6.01
N PRO A 61 20.67 3.51 -6.84
CA PRO A 61 21.84 4.22 -6.35
C PRO A 61 21.39 5.38 -5.46
N GLN A 62 21.84 5.36 -4.21
CA GLN A 62 21.58 6.48 -3.30
C GLN A 62 22.33 7.72 -3.83
N PRO A 63 21.70 8.92 -3.78
CA PRO A 63 22.36 10.17 -4.15
C PRO A 63 23.60 10.47 -3.30
#